data_AF-A0A2S9DQK0-F1
#
_entry.id   AF-A0A2S9DQK0-F1
#
_cell.length_a   1.000
_cell.length_b   1.000
_cell.length_c   1.000
_cell.angle_alpha   90.00
_cell.angle_beta   90.00
_cell.angle_gamma   90.00
#
_symmetry.space_group_name_H-M   'P 1'
#
loop_
_entity.id
_entity.type
_entity.pdbx_description
1 polymer ?
#
loop_
_entity_poly.entity_id
_entity_poly.type
_entity_poly.pdbx_seq_one_letter_code
_entity_poly.pdbx_strand_id
1 'polypeptide(L)' 'MIQGDQFHKFPRPYNSDHGLRSADRIRLLSAVEGGEAHFQAGGIEPTCTQGSSFTIVDTTITCDVVGDDRVELTTVRQNR' A
#
# COMPACT_ATOMS: atom_id res chain seq x y z
N MET A 1 5.95 -6.84 3.32
CA MET A 1 7.03 -6.34 2.45
C MET A 1 6.60 -6.52 1.01
N ILE A 2 6.66 -5.45 0.23
CA ILE A 2 6.43 -5.43 -1.21
C ILE A 2 7.78 -5.16 -1.87
N GLN A 3 8.11 -5.94 -2.89
CA GLN A 3 9.31 -5.76 -3.69
C GLN A 3 8.98 -5.89 -5.17
N GLY A 4 9.56 -5.01 -5.98
CA GLY A 4 9.35 -4.94 -7.42
C GLY A 4 7.93 -4.51 -7.82
N ASP A 5 7.68 -4.59 -9.12
CA ASP A 5 6.47 -4.07 -9.76
C ASP A 5 5.32 -5.08 -9.86
N GLN A 6 5.36 -6.17 -9.11
CA GLN A 6 4.30 -7.17 -9.14
C GLN A 6 3.10 -6.73 -8.28
N PHE A 7 1.90 -7.16 -8.67
CA PHE A 7 0.72 -6.98 -7.83
C PHE A 7 0.80 -7.91 -6.62
N HIS A 8 0.96 -7.32 -5.44
CA HIS A 8 0.89 -8.06 -4.19
C HIS A 8 -0.56 -8.05 -3.69
N LYS A 9 -1.05 -9.25 -3.31
CA LYS A 9 -2.31 -9.34 -2.59
C LYS A 9 -2.10 -8.74 -1.21
N PHE A 10 -3.03 -7.89 -0.80
CA PHE A 10 -3.03 -7.41 0.57
C PHE A 10 -3.19 -8.58 1.55
N PRO A 11 -2.57 -8.52 2.73
CA PRO A 11 -2.79 -9.52 3.77
C PRO A 11 -4.26 -9.55 4.25
N ARG A 12 -5.04 -8.47 4.03
CA ARG A 12 -6.51 -8.40 4.28
C ARG A 12 -7.22 -7.46 3.29
N PRO A 13 -8.44 -7.80 2.85
CA PRO A 13 -9.21 -6.97 1.92
C PRO A 13 -9.56 -5.59 2.50
N TYR A 14 -9.66 -4.58 1.62
CA TYR A 14 -9.97 -3.18 1.97
C TYR A 14 -11.46 -2.92 2.25
N ASN A 15 -12.30 -3.94 2.09
CA ASN A 15 -13.75 -3.83 2.26
C ASN A 15 -14.30 -5.16 2.78
N SER A 16 -15.30 -5.10 3.67
CA SER A 16 -16.13 -6.25 4.07
C SER A 16 -17.12 -6.67 2.99
N ASP A 17 -17.45 -5.77 2.06
CA ASP A 17 -18.18 -6.09 0.85
C ASP A 17 -17.20 -6.61 -0.21
N HIS A 18 -17.45 -7.84 -0.67
CA HIS A 18 -16.75 -8.59 -1.71
C HIS A 18 -16.79 -7.94 -3.13
N GLY A 19 -16.82 -6.60 -3.22
CA GLY A 19 -17.21 -5.88 -4.43
C GLY A 19 -16.12 -5.54 -5.44
N LEU A 20 -14.83 -5.54 -5.08
CA LEU A 20 -13.78 -5.08 -6.00
C LEU A 20 -12.50 -5.90 -5.87
N ARG A 21 -12.30 -6.86 -6.78
CA ARG A 21 -11.08 -7.70 -6.89
C ARG A 21 -9.77 -6.90 -7.01
N SER A 22 -9.85 -5.63 -7.39
CA SER A 22 -8.72 -4.70 -7.52
C SER A 22 -8.50 -3.82 -6.30
N ALA A 23 -9.49 -3.69 -5.40
CA ALA A 23 -9.29 -2.99 -4.14
C ALA A 23 -8.22 -3.74 -3.33
N ASP A 24 -8.29 -5.06 -3.24
CA ASP A 24 -7.40 -5.94 -2.45
C ASP A 24 -5.97 -6.10 -2.96
N ARG A 25 -5.55 -5.28 -3.92
CA ARG A 25 -4.22 -5.36 -4.52
C ARG A 25 -3.50 -4.04 -4.37
N ILE A 26 -2.20 -4.16 -4.16
CA ILE A 26 -1.27 -3.04 -4.17
C ILE A 26 -0.11 -3.41 -5.05
N ARG A 27 0.34 -2.43 -5.81
CA ARG A 27 1.53 -2.53 -6.64
C ARG A 27 2.44 -1.38 -6.26
N LEU A 28 3.71 -1.68 -6.06
CA LEU A 28 4.74 -0.65 -6.01
C LEU A 28 5.08 -0.28 -7.47
N LEU A 29 4.98 1.00 -7.79
CA LEU A 29 5.38 1.54 -9.10
C LEU A 29 6.85 1.94 -9.08
N SER A 30 7.28 2.55 -7.98
CA SER A 30 8.67 2.92 -7.72
C SER A 30 8.89 3.16 -6.24
N ALA A 31 10.11 2.94 -5.76
CA ALA A 31 10.58 3.36 -4.46
C ALA A 31 12.06 3.75 -4.55
N VAL A 32 12.43 4.85 -3.92
CA VAL A 32 13.80 5.33 -3.80
C VAL A 32 14.18 5.34 -2.32
N GLU A 33 15.31 4.76 -1.95
CA GLU A 33 15.79 4.78 -0.58
C GLU A 33 15.93 6.23 -0.07
N GLY A 34 15.32 6.51 1.08
CA GLY A 34 15.26 7.87 1.65
C GLY A 34 14.34 8.84 0.90
N GLY A 35 13.61 8.38 -0.11
CA GLY A 35 12.67 9.17 -0.91
C GLY A 35 11.20 8.74 -0.76
N GLU A 36 10.43 9.00 -1.82
CA GLU A 36 9.03 8.60 -1.93
C GLU A 36 8.89 7.22 -2.56
N ALA A 37 7.89 6.47 -2.09
CA ALA A 37 7.36 5.29 -2.73
C ALA A 37 6.02 5.62 -3.38
N HIS A 38 5.85 5.21 -4.63
CA HIS A 38 4.64 5.39 -5.42
C HIS A 38 3.93 4.06 -5.57
N PHE A 39 2.63 4.05 -5.32
CA PHE A 39 1.81 2.85 -5.40
C PHE A 39 0.67 3.01 -6.39
N GLN A 40 0.14 1.87 -6.80
CA GLN A 40 -1.19 1.77 -7.38
C GLN A 40 -2.03 0.84 -6.49
N ALA A 41 -3.11 1.35 -5.91
CA ALA A 41 -3.97 0.61 -5.01
C ALA A 41 -5.38 1.19 -4.99
N GLY A 42 -6.42 0.35 -4.96
CA GLY A 42 -7.81 0.82 -4.85
C GLY A 42 -8.29 1.73 -5.99
N GLY A 43 -7.61 1.74 -7.14
CA GLY A 43 -7.92 2.65 -8.26
C GLY A 43 -7.37 4.06 -8.10
N ILE A 44 -6.51 4.29 -7.10
CA ILE A 44 -5.76 5.54 -6.91
C ILE A 44 -4.25 5.27 -6.94
N GLU A 45 -3.47 6.34 -7.01
CA GLU A 45 -2.00 6.30 -7.03
C GLU A 45 -1.40 7.06 -5.84
N PRO A 46 -1.40 6.48 -4.63
CA PRO A 46 -0.90 7.17 -3.45
C PRO A 46 0.63 7.17 -3.40
N THR A 47 1.19 8.16 -2.72
CA THR A 47 2.60 8.25 -2.39
C THR A 47 2.80 8.17 -0.87
N CYS A 48 3.94 7.64 -0.45
CA CYS A 48 4.36 7.68 0.95
C CYS A 48 5.87 7.83 1.08
N THR A 49 6.31 8.54 2.10
CA THR A 49 7.68 8.53 2.60
C THR A 49 7.79 7.60 3.82
N GLN A 50 9.02 7.25 4.20
CA GLN A 50 9.25 6.48 5.41
C GLN A 50 8.64 7.14 6.66
N GLY A 51 7.90 6.37 7.45
CA GLY A 51 7.18 6.82 8.64
C GLY A 51 5.85 7.53 8.37
N SER A 52 5.50 7.79 7.10
CA SER A 52 4.22 8.36 6.73
C SER A 52 3.16 7.29 6.50
N SER A 53 1.89 7.70 6.50
CA SER A 53 0.75 6.83 6.24
C SER A 53 -0.25 7.46 5.29
N PHE A 54 -0.92 6.62 4.50
CA PHE A 54 -2.06 6.98 3.66
C PHE A 54 -3.22 6.03 3.93
N THR A 55 -4.45 6.46 3.64
CA THR A 55 -5.65 5.65 3.86
C THR A 55 -6.32 5.35 2.53
N ILE A 56 -6.67 4.08 2.32
CA ILE A 56 -7.48 3.62 1.20
C ILE A 56 -8.75 3.01 1.78
N VAL A 57 -9.91 3.56 1.42
CA VAL A 57 -11.21 3.16 1.96
C VAL A 57 -11.21 3.26 3.50
N ASP A 58 -11.10 2.14 4.21
CA ASP A 58 -11.09 2.05 5.68
C ASP A 58 -9.74 1.56 6.25
N THR A 59 -8.73 1.41 5.39
CA THR A 59 -7.44 0.81 5.75
C THR A 59 -6.34 1.86 5.67
N THR A 60 -5.71 2.12 6.80
CA THR A 60 -4.51 2.95 6.90
C THR A 60 -3.28 2.08 6.64
N ILE A 61 -2.45 2.53 5.71
CA ILE A 61 -1.20 1.90 5.29
C ILE A 61 -0.07 2.81 5.72
N THR A 62 0.86 2.29 6.51
CA THR A 62 2.06 2.98 6.98
C THR A 62 3.27 2.41 6.25
N CYS A 63 4.16 3.28 5.80
CA CYS A 63 5.41 2.89 5.15
C CYS A 63 6.54 2.87 6.18
N ASP A 64 6.80 1.69 6.74
CA ASP A 64 7.77 1.53 7.82
C ASP A 64 9.21 1.71 7.33
N VAL A 65 9.50 1.16 6.14
CA VAL A 65 10.81 1.27 5.47
C VAL A 65 10.60 1.47 3.98
N VAL A 66 11.21 2.50 3.41
CA VAL A 66 11.30 2.72 1.95
C VAL A 66 12.75 2.52 1.55
N GLY A 67 13.01 1.47 0.76
CA GLY A 67 14.32 1.20 0.17
C GLY A 67 14.25 1.21 -1.35
N ASP A 68 15.40 1.01 -2.00
CA ASP A 68 15.44 0.92 -3.47
C ASP A 68 14.60 -0.26 -3.98
N ASP A 69 13.52 0.06 -4.70
CA ASP A 69 12.56 -0.90 -5.27
C ASP A 69 11.87 -1.82 -4.23
N ARG A 70 11.83 -1.41 -2.96
CA ARG A 70 11.18 -2.18 -1.89
C ARG A 70 10.52 -1.29 -0.84
N VAL A 71 9.41 -1.75 -0.29
CA VAL A 71 8.74 -1.09 0.84
C VAL A 71 8.25 -2.10 1.87
N GLU A 72 8.52 -1.83 3.14
CA GLU A 72 7.89 -2.49 4.27
C GLU A 72 6.66 -1.70 4.71
N LEU A 73 5.52 -2.40 4.83
CA LEU A 73 4.23 -1.79 5.08
C LEU A 73 3.55 -2.43 6.28
N THR A 74 2.97 -1.58 7.13
CA THR A 74 2.03 -1.98 8.17
C THR A 74 0.64 -1.48 7.81
N THR A 75 -0.37 -2.33 7.98
CA THR A 75 -1.75 -2.04 7.57
C THR A 75 -2.68 -2.15 8.77
N VAL A 76 -3.41 -1.09 9.08
CA VAL A 76 -4.39 -1.05 10.17
C VAL A 76 -5.76 -0.73 9.59
N ARG A 77 -6.74 -1.60 9.83
CA ARG A 77 -8.13 -1.35 9.47
C ARG A 77 -8.79 -0.51 10.56
N GLN A 78 -9.42 0.59 10.20
CA GLN A 78 -10.28 1.33 11.10
C GLN A 78 -11.62 0.60 11.18
N ASN A 79 -11.72 -0.37 12.09
CA ASN A 79 -13.02 -0.95 12.45
C ASN A 79 -13.91 0.16 12.99
N ARG A 80 -15.06 0.38 12.35
CA ARG A 80 -16.18 1.15 12.90
C ARG A 80 -17.21 0.21 13.47
#